data_AF-A0AAN8EMB9-F1
#
_entry.id   AF-A0AAN8EMB9-F1
#
_cell.length_a   1.000
_cell.length_b   1.000
_cell.length_c   1.000
_cell.angle_alpha   90.00
_cell.angle_beta   90.00
_cell.angle_gamma   90.00
#
_symmetry.space_group_name_H-M   'P 1'
#
loop_
_entity.id
_entity.type
_entity.pdbx_description
1 polymer ?
#
loop_
_entity_poly.entity_id
_entity_poly.type
_entity_poly.pdbx_seq_one_letter_code
_entity_poly.pdbx_strand_id
1 'polypeptide(L)'
;MRGIDVALTLFGINYILALGIERRNWFCGTKGWVSDLSHAVMSGECRSYAPEVNHCCAKHDECYNNRRGRILCDMEFCKCLKKTSHVSSVWCQLFILGKCYVAHSFGEEAYIRARGEDRATVARIHLEGIEKFDDIYDCCPLIKKILTSCAMQYNFCQNAATNSSDCRRDLVECIDDGVRYNPSSECIGAVRTVFPTSEAEQKLSRGAKDFDDLLFDEIRGTRTLTILTASAIFMCTVISLVACLLYCQRERTDDQFSIVEERTTVHGGRFRRISRKEPKTLLKETDIKGWSTATSSQPRQQQKSIVRGGAYTCP
;
A
#
# COMPACT_ATOMS: atom_id res chain seq x y z
N MET A 1 -17.17 1.77 -49.64
CA MET A 1 -17.25 1.22 -48.28
C MET A 1 -15.83 1.00 -47.73
N ARG A 2 -15.15 2.05 -47.23
CA ARG A 2 -13.82 1.98 -46.55
C ARG A 2 -13.56 3.28 -45.76
N GLY A 3 -14.31 3.53 -44.68
CA GLY A 3 -14.18 4.82 -43.98
C GLY A 3 -14.68 4.87 -42.53
N ILE A 4 -15.04 3.75 -41.92
CA ILE A 4 -15.62 3.74 -40.56
C ILE A 4 -14.66 3.16 -39.49
N ASP A 5 -13.55 2.50 -39.87
CA ASP A 5 -12.73 1.74 -38.89
C ASP A 5 -11.64 2.54 -38.15
N VAL A 6 -11.29 3.77 -38.57
CA VAL A 6 -10.17 4.52 -37.94
C VAL A 6 -10.63 5.39 -36.76
N ALA A 7 -11.91 5.77 -36.70
CA ALA A 7 -12.43 6.61 -35.62
C ALA A 7 -12.56 5.83 -34.29
N LEU A 8 -12.96 4.55 -34.34
CA LEU A 8 -13.15 3.73 -33.14
C LEU A 8 -11.83 3.39 -32.40
N THR A 9 -10.71 3.31 -33.11
CA THR A 9 -9.40 3.04 -32.49
C THR A 9 -8.86 4.22 -31.71
N LEU A 10 -9.14 5.47 -32.11
CA LEU A 10 -8.66 6.67 -31.40
C LEU A 10 -9.52 7.04 -30.18
N PHE A 11 -10.83 6.76 -30.20
CA PHE A 11 -11.68 6.92 -29.02
C PHE A 11 -11.45 5.82 -27.96
N GLY A 12 -11.12 4.59 -28.39
CA GLY A 12 -10.79 3.49 -27.48
C GLY A 12 -9.49 3.70 -26.69
N ILE A 13 -8.44 4.28 -27.29
CA ILE A 13 -7.15 4.49 -26.63
C ILE A 13 -7.21 5.59 -25.55
N ASN A 14 -8.02 6.65 -25.74
CA ASN A 14 -8.19 7.70 -24.72
C ASN A 14 -8.98 7.21 -23.50
N TYR A 15 -9.96 6.32 -23.67
CA TYR A 15 -10.74 5.78 -22.55
C TYR A 15 -9.92 4.84 -21.66
N ILE A 16 -8.95 4.11 -22.23
CA ILE A 16 -8.06 3.22 -21.47
C ILE A 16 -7.11 4.01 -20.55
N LEU A 17 -6.80 5.28 -20.82
CA LEU A 17 -5.91 6.06 -19.95
C LEU A 17 -6.62 6.70 -18.75
N ALA A 18 -7.95 6.85 -18.76
CA ALA A 18 -8.69 7.61 -17.76
C ALA A 18 -9.10 6.83 -16.49
N LEU A 19 -8.88 5.51 -16.43
CA LEU A 19 -9.35 4.66 -15.32
C LEU A 19 -8.24 4.19 -14.36
N GLY A 20 -7.05 4.82 -14.41
CA GLY A 20 -5.94 4.50 -13.51
C GLY A 20 -5.99 5.32 -12.22
N ILE A 21 -5.56 4.72 -11.11
CA ILE A 21 -5.26 5.48 -9.88
C ILE A 21 -4.04 6.34 -10.14
N GLU A 22 -4.14 7.66 -9.93
CA GLU A 22 -2.97 8.53 -10.05
C GLU A 22 -1.87 8.13 -9.05
N ARG A 23 -0.61 8.28 -9.47
CA ARG A 23 0.56 7.89 -8.68
C ARG A 23 0.56 8.48 -7.26
N ARG A 24 0.11 9.73 -7.11
CA ARG A 24 0.04 10.45 -5.82
C ARG A 24 -0.98 9.85 -4.84
N ASN A 25 -1.95 9.09 -5.34
CA ASN A 25 -3.00 8.44 -4.55
C ASN A 25 -2.73 6.93 -4.36
N TRP A 26 -1.53 6.47 -4.73
CA TRP A 26 -1.12 5.08 -4.57
C TRP A 26 -0.37 4.86 -3.25
N PHE A 27 -0.92 4.01 -2.39
CA PHE A 27 -0.44 3.76 -1.03
C PHE A 27 0.37 2.47 -0.90
N CYS A 28 0.35 1.56 -1.88
CA CYS A 28 1.11 0.32 -1.75
C CYS A 28 2.61 0.52 -1.97
N GLY A 29 3.40 -0.02 -1.04
CA GLY A 29 4.86 -0.08 -1.10
C GLY A 29 5.53 1.04 -0.31
N THR A 30 6.77 0.80 0.11
CA THR A 30 7.59 1.86 0.70
C THR A 30 7.94 2.91 -0.36
N LYS A 31 8.14 4.17 0.08
CA LYS A 31 8.49 5.31 -0.80
C LYS A 31 9.56 4.96 -1.85
N GLY A 32 9.49 5.63 -3.00
CA GLY A 32 10.40 5.43 -4.13
C GLY A 32 10.05 4.21 -4.98
N TRP A 33 11.08 3.52 -5.46
CA TRP A 33 10.98 2.53 -6.54
C TRP A 33 10.04 1.35 -6.24
N VAL A 34 9.94 0.90 -4.99
CA VAL A 34 9.06 -0.23 -4.61
C VAL A 34 7.60 0.15 -4.83
N SER A 35 7.23 1.36 -4.41
CA SER A 35 5.91 1.90 -4.65
C SER A 35 5.68 2.14 -6.15
N ASP A 36 6.68 2.63 -6.89
CA ASP A 36 6.56 2.89 -8.34
C ASP A 36 6.30 1.60 -9.12
N LEU A 37 7.07 0.56 -8.82
CA LEU A 37 6.90 -0.77 -9.39
C LEU A 37 5.53 -1.35 -9.04
N SER A 38 5.11 -1.24 -7.77
CA SER A 38 3.80 -1.70 -7.34
C SER A 38 2.68 -1.01 -8.10
N HIS A 39 2.79 0.30 -8.34
CA HIS A 39 1.80 1.07 -9.09
C HIS A 39 1.81 0.72 -10.58
N ALA A 40 2.98 0.55 -11.19
CA ALA A 40 3.11 0.17 -12.59
C ALA A 40 2.44 -1.19 -12.88
N VAL A 41 2.71 -2.21 -12.05
CA VAL A 41 2.08 -3.54 -12.19
C VAL A 41 0.56 -3.44 -12.05
N MET A 42 0.08 -2.70 -11.04
CA MET A 42 -1.35 -2.56 -10.78
C MET A 42 -2.04 -1.64 -11.78
N SER A 43 -1.34 -0.75 -12.47
CA SER A 43 -1.92 0.10 -13.52
C SER A 43 -1.97 -0.58 -14.89
N GLY A 44 -1.24 -1.68 -15.06
CA GLY A 44 -1.20 -2.50 -16.26
C GLY A 44 -2.27 -3.61 -16.25
N GLU A 45 -1.82 -4.86 -16.33
CA GLU A 45 -2.68 -6.04 -16.47
C GLU A 45 -3.63 -6.24 -15.28
N CYS A 46 -3.25 -5.80 -14.08
CA CYS A 46 -4.02 -5.98 -12.85
C CYS A 46 -4.89 -4.77 -12.48
N ARG A 47 -5.21 -3.91 -13.45
CA ARG A 47 -5.92 -2.64 -13.22
C ARG A 47 -7.26 -2.77 -12.52
N SER A 48 -8.04 -3.79 -12.87
CA SER A 48 -9.37 -4.01 -12.28
C SER A 48 -9.32 -4.30 -10.77
N TYR A 49 -8.16 -4.63 -10.20
CA TYR A 49 -7.97 -4.89 -8.78
C TYR A 49 -7.21 -3.77 -8.07
N ALA A 50 -6.76 -2.75 -8.81
CA ALA A 50 -5.94 -1.68 -8.26
C ALA A 50 -6.65 -0.89 -7.14
N PRO A 51 -7.94 -0.52 -7.25
CA PRO A 51 -8.64 0.20 -6.18
C PRO A 51 -8.69 -0.56 -4.85
N GLU A 52 -9.05 -1.83 -4.90
CA GLU A 52 -9.21 -2.68 -3.71
C GLU A 52 -7.86 -3.02 -3.09
N VAL A 53 -6.84 -3.32 -3.92
CA VAL A 53 -5.46 -3.55 -3.44
C VAL A 53 -4.92 -2.29 -2.79
N ASN A 54 -5.13 -1.13 -3.40
CA ASN A 54 -4.69 0.15 -2.87
C ASN A 54 -5.39 0.48 -1.54
N HIS A 55 -6.66 0.14 -1.40
CA HIS A 55 -7.40 0.25 -0.15
C HIS A 55 -6.84 -0.66 0.95
N CYS A 56 -6.50 -1.91 0.63
CA CYS A 56 -5.82 -2.81 1.58
C CYS A 56 -4.50 -2.19 2.07
N CYS A 57 -3.72 -1.57 1.18
CA CYS A 57 -2.49 -0.88 1.57
C CYS A 57 -2.74 0.37 2.42
N ALA A 58 -3.77 1.16 2.11
CA ALA A 58 -4.16 2.30 2.94
C ALA A 58 -4.48 1.89 4.38
N LYS A 59 -5.22 0.78 4.55
CA LYS A 59 -5.52 0.21 5.87
C LYS A 59 -4.26 -0.27 6.60
N HIS A 60 -3.36 -0.95 5.89
CA HIS A 60 -2.10 -1.44 6.47
C HIS A 60 -1.20 -0.30 6.94
N ASP A 61 -1.02 0.72 6.11
CA ASP A 61 -0.25 1.92 6.42
C ASP A 61 -0.81 2.64 7.66
N GLU A 62 -2.13 2.86 7.73
CA GLU A 62 -2.71 3.50 8.91
C GLU A 62 -2.64 2.60 10.14
N CYS A 63 -2.74 1.28 10.00
CA CYS A 63 -2.50 0.35 11.10
C CYS A 63 -1.08 0.46 11.66
N TYR A 64 -0.08 0.59 10.77
CA TYR A 64 1.32 0.82 11.11
C TYR A 64 1.54 2.17 11.80
N ASN A 65 1.00 3.24 11.22
CA ASN A 65 1.04 4.60 11.79
C ASN A 65 0.45 4.63 13.20
N ASN A 66 -0.66 3.92 13.41
CA ASN A 66 -1.39 3.87 14.68
C ASN A 66 -0.85 2.82 15.66
N ARG A 67 0.27 2.14 15.35
CA ARG A 67 0.97 1.21 16.25
C ARG A 67 0.09 0.10 16.83
N ARG A 68 -0.86 -0.42 16.04
CA ARG A 68 -1.79 -1.48 16.49
C ARG A 68 -1.12 -2.86 16.65
N GLY A 69 0.17 -2.96 16.36
CA GLY A 69 0.97 -4.18 16.41
C GLY A 69 1.23 -4.74 15.02
N ARG A 70 2.51 -4.93 14.66
CA ARG A 70 2.93 -5.35 13.32
C ARG A 70 2.23 -6.63 12.84
N ILE A 71 2.28 -7.68 13.65
CA ILE A 71 1.68 -8.99 13.30
C ILE A 71 0.19 -8.86 13.03
N LEU A 72 -0.54 -8.11 13.86
CA LEU A 72 -1.97 -7.86 13.66
C LEU A 72 -2.23 -7.13 12.34
N CYS A 73 -1.49 -6.04 12.10
CA CYS A 73 -1.61 -5.27 10.86
C CYS A 73 -1.30 -6.11 9.62
N ASP A 74 -0.24 -6.92 9.65
CA ASP A 74 0.14 -7.81 8.56
C ASP A 74 -0.94 -8.87 8.30
N MET A 75 -1.50 -9.48 9.34
CA MET A 75 -2.59 -10.44 9.20
C MET A 75 -3.85 -9.82 8.59
N GLU A 76 -4.27 -8.64 9.06
CA GLU A 76 -5.43 -7.92 8.51
C GLU A 76 -5.19 -7.54 7.04
N PHE A 77 -3.99 -7.08 6.71
CA PHE A 77 -3.57 -6.77 5.35
C PHE A 77 -3.63 -7.99 4.43
N CYS A 78 -3.06 -9.12 4.88
CA CYS A 78 -3.10 -10.38 4.16
C CYS A 78 -4.54 -10.88 3.94
N LYS A 79 -5.42 -10.78 4.96
CA LYS A 79 -6.86 -11.13 4.83
C LYS A 79 -7.53 -10.26 3.76
N CYS A 80 -7.25 -8.96 3.76
CA CYS A 80 -7.76 -8.02 2.76
C CYS A 80 -7.32 -8.39 1.34
N LEU A 81 -6.01 -8.55 1.11
CA LEU A 81 -5.46 -8.92 -0.20
C LEU A 81 -5.99 -10.26 -0.71
N LYS A 82 -6.18 -11.24 0.19
CA LYS A 82 -6.74 -12.54 -0.17
C LYS A 82 -8.17 -12.40 -0.71
N LYS A 83 -9.02 -11.60 -0.05
CA LYS A 83 -10.39 -11.30 -0.52
C LYS A 83 -10.36 -10.69 -1.92
N THR A 84 -9.51 -9.69 -2.13
CA THR A 84 -9.36 -9.02 -3.44
C THR A 84 -8.85 -9.96 -4.54
N SER A 85 -7.95 -10.88 -4.21
CA SER A 85 -7.32 -11.76 -5.19
C SER A 85 -8.20 -12.93 -5.68
N HIS A 86 -9.32 -13.22 -5.01
CA HIS A 86 -10.09 -14.46 -5.21
C HIS A 86 -10.60 -14.63 -6.65
N VAL A 87 -10.91 -13.52 -7.33
CA VAL A 87 -11.43 -13.49 -8.70
C VAL A 87 -10.42 -12.97 -9.71
N SER A 88 -9.12 -12.98 -9.35
CA SER A 88 -8.04 -12.46 -10.20
C SER A 88 -7.35 -13.53 -11.05
N SER A 89 -6.69 -13.10 -12.12
CA SER A 89 -5.82 -13.99 -12.91
C SER A 89 -4.69 -14.54 -12.03
N VAL A 90 -4.15 -15.71 -12.37
CA VAL A 90 -3.05 -16.33 -11.59
C VAL A 90 -1.86 -15.37 -11.43
N TRP A 91 -1.52 -14.61 -12.48
CA TRP A 91 -0.47 -13.58 -12.42
C TRP A 91 -0.80 -12.47 -11.43
N CYS A 92 -1.98 -11.87 -11.51
CA CYS A 92 -2.38 -10.82 -10.57
C CYS A 92 -2.46 -11.36 -9.14
N GLN A 93 -2.99 -12.57 -8.95
CA GLN A 93 -3.05 -13.22 -7.65
C GLN A 93 -1.65 -13.39 -7.04
N LEU A 94 -0.65 -13.82 -7.82
CA LEU A 94 0.72 -13.95 -7.37
C LEU A 94 1.29 -12.60 -6.89
N PHE A 95 1.09 -11.53 -7.65
CA PHE A 95 1.56 -10.19 -7.26
C PHE A 95 0.80 -9.62 -6.06
N ILE A 96 -0.52 -9.78 -6.01
CA ILE A 96 -1.38 -9.30 -4.93
C ILE A 96 -1.02 -10.03 -3.62
N LEU A 97 -0.97 -11.35 -3.62
CA LEU A 97 -0.60 -12.14 -2.45
C LEU A 97 0.89 -12.02 -2.10
N GLY A 98 1.76 -11.80 -3.08
CA GLY A 98 3.18 -11.54 -2.87
C GLY A 98 3.42 -10.32 -1.96
N LYS A 99 2.55 -9.30 -2.01
CA LYS A 99 2.61 -8.15 -1.10
C LYS A 99 2.48 -8.55 0.37
N CYS A 100 1.60 -9.50 0.67
CA CYS A 100 1.44 -10.04 2.03
C CYS A 100 2.73 -10.72 2.51
N TYR A 101 3.35 -11.54 1.67
CA TYR A 101 4.63 -12.19 1.99
C TYR A 101 5.74 -11.17 2.27
N VAL A 102 5.86 -10.15 1.43
CA VAL A 102 6.85 -9.08 1.60
C VAL A 102 6.61 -8.28 2.88
N ALA A 103 5.36 -7.88 3.15
CA ALA A 103 5.01 -7.15 4.37
C ALA A 103 5.31 -7.96 5.64
N HIS A 104 4.93 -9.24 5.67
CA HIS A 104 5.15 -10.09 6.83
C HIS A 104 6.64 -10.33 7.11
N SER A 105 7.43 -10.54 6.05
CA SER A 105 8.84 -10.96 6.15
C SER A 105 9.81 -9.77 6.30
N PHE A 106 9.50 -8.64 5.67
CA PHE A 106 10.40 -7.48 5.59
C PHE A 106 9.76 -6.18 6.13
N GLY A 107 8.54 -6.25 6.65
CA GLY A 107 7.80 -5.06 7.10
C GLY A 107 8.22 -4.52 8.46
N GLU A 108 9.17 -5.14 9.17
CA GLU A 108 9.61 -4.66 10.49
C GLU A 108 10.19 -3.24 10.43
N GLU A 109 11.11 -2.97 9.49
CA GLU A 109 11.65 -1.62 9.32
C GLU A 109 10.56 -0.61 8.94
N ALA A 110 9.66 -0.99 8.01
CA ALA A 110 8.56 -0.13 7.60
C ALA A 110 7.63 0.19 8.78
N TYR A 111 7.34 -0.82 9.61
CA TYR A 111 6.58 -0.64 10.83
C TYR A 111 7.30 0.30 11.77
N ILE A 112 8.59 0.11 12.06
CA ILE A 112 9.36 0.99 12.94
C ILE A 112 9.38 2.43 12.40
N ARG A 113 9.64 2.63 11.09
CA ARG A 113 9.72 3.93 10.42
C ARG A 113 8.39 4.68 10.33
N ALA A 114 7.25 3.98 10.32
CA ALA A 114 5.94 4.62 10.40
C ALA A 114 5.78 5.50 11.67
N ARG A 115 6.67 5.32 12.67
CA ARG A 115 6.77 6.20 13.84
C ARG A 115 7.40 7.54 13.45
N GLY A 116 6.57 8.58 13.36
CA GLY A 116 7.04 9.95 13.15
C GLY A 116 7.21 10.33 11.69
N GLU A 117 6.81 9.47 10.77
CA GLU A 117 6.47 9.95 9.43
C GLU A 117 5.25 10.87 9.61
N ASP A 118 5.47 12.17 9.44
CA ASP A 118 4.39 13.17 9.48
C ASP A 118 3.25 12.62 8.64
N ARG A 119 2.06 12.53 9.26
CA ARG A 119 0.85 11.98 8.63
C ARG A 119 0.72 12.66 7.29
N ALA A 120 1.20 11.98 6.25
CA ALA A 120 1.56 12.64 5.01
C ALA A 120 0.37 13.47 4.55
N THR A 121 0.62 14.63 3.96
CA THR A 121 -0.43 15.38 3.28
C THR A 121 -0.99 14.50 2.18
N VAL A 122 -2.05 13.76 2.51
CA VAL A 122 -2.81 12.95 1.56
C VAL A 122 -3.67 13.91 0.76
N ALA A 123 -3.70 13.72 -0.56
CA ALA A 123 -4.59 14.50 -1.40
C ALA A 123 -6.04 14.26 -0.97
N ARG A 124 -6.76 15.33 -0.67
CA ARG A 124 -8.20 15.27 -0.45
C ARG A 124 -8.87 15.00 -1.79
N ILE A 125 -9.86 14.12 -1.79
CA ILE A 125 -10.64 13.81 -2.99
C ILE A 125 -12.04 14.35 -2.75
N HIS A 126 -12.41 15.32 -3.59
CA HIS A 126 -13.76 15.85 -3.61
C HIS A 126 -14.72 14.79 -4.18
N LEU A 127 -15.85 14.60 -3.50
CA LEU A 127 -16.89 13.68 -3.92
C LEU A 127 -18.11 14.48 -4.39
N GLU A 128 -18.43 14.34 -5.68
CA GLU A 128 -19.61 14.99 -6.24
C GLU A 128 -20.88 14.47 -5.56
N GLY A 129 -21.75 15.37 -5.11
CA GLY A 129 -23.01 15.04 -4.43
C GLY A 129 -22.88 14.69 -2.94
N ILE A 130 -21.68 14.75 -2.34
CA ILE A 130 -21.47 14.55 -0.90
C ILE A 130 -20.81 15.79 -0.31
N GLU A 131 -21.65 16.76 0.04
CA GLU A 131 -21.21 17.96 0.74
C GLU A 131 -20.52 17.60 2.06
N LYS A 132 -19.51 18.38 2.46
CA LYS A 132 -18.78 18.23 3.74
C LYS A 132 -17.99 16.94 3.91
N PHE A 133 -17.75 16.19 2.84
CA PHE A 133 -16.85 15.03 2.90
C PHE A 133 -15.44 15.43 3.38
N ASP A 134 -14.98 16.63 2.99
CA ASP A 134 -13.68 17.16 3.40
C ASP A 134 -13.57 17.38 4.92
N ASP A 135 -14.67 17.68 5.61
CA ASP A 135 -14.70 17.86 7.06
C ASP A 135 -14.29 16.57 7.79
N ILE A 136 -14.61 15.40 7.23
CA ILE A 136 -14.22 14.11 7.80
C ILE A 136 -12.69 13.98 7.84
N TYR A 137 -11.97 14.50 6.85
CA TYR A 137 -10.50 14.46 6.85
C TYR A 137 -9.89 15.22 8.02
N ASP A 138 -10.51 16.32 8.42
CA ASP A 138 -10.05 17.15 9.53
C ASP A 138 -10.38 16.51 10.89
N CYS A 139 -11.57 15.90 11.00
CA CYS A 139 -11.99 15.18 12.19
C CYS A 139 -11.30 13.83 12.41
N CYS A 140 -10.86 13.19 11.32
CA CYS A 140 -10.39 11.82 11.33
C CYS A 140 -8.91 11.70 10.90
N PRO A 141 -7.96 12.35 11.59
CA PRO A 141 -6.59 12.45 11.11
C PRO A 141 -5.83 11.12 11.07
N LEU A 142 -6.29 10.08 11.78
CA LEU A 142 -5.63 8.78 11.84
C LEU A 142 -6.00 7.83 10.68
N ILE A 143 -6.92 8.24 9.81
CA ILE A 143 -7.47 7.39 8.74
C ILE A 143 -7.54 8.10 7.39
N LYS A 144 -6.74 9.17 7.19
CA LYS A 144 -6.77 10.00 5.97
C LYS A 144 -6.49 9.18 4.70
N LYS A 145 -5.57 8.21 4.76
CA LYS A 145 -5.30 7.31 3.62
C LYS A 145 -6.51 6.42 3.33
N ILE A 146 -7.16 5.88 4.36
CA ILE A 146 -8.36 5.07 4.23
C ILE A 146 -9.48 5.90 3.58
N LEU A 147 -9.77 7.11 4.09
CA LEU A 147 -10.78 8.01 3.52
C LEU A 147 -10.53 8.27 2.03
N THR A 148 -9.29 8.54 1.65
CA THR A 148 -8.89 8.77 0.25
C THR A 148 -9.11 7.52 -0.60
N SER A 149 -8.76 6.35 -0.11
CA SER A 149 -9.02 5.09 -0.82
C SER A 149 -10.51 4.75 -0.94
N CYS A 150 -11.33 5.09 0.04
CA CYS A 150 -12.78 4.94 -0.03
C CYS A 150 -13.39 5.91 -1.05
N ALA A 151 -12.96 7.18 -1.03
CA ALA A 151 -13.40 8.19 -1.99
C ALA A 151 -13.05 7.80 -3.44
N MET A 152 -11.84 7.25 -3.66
CA MET A 152 -11.47 6.71 -4.98
C MET A 152 -12.39 5.57 -5.42
N GLN A 153 -12.63 4.58 -4.56
CA GLN A 153 -13.52 3.46 -4.88
C GLN A 153 -14.93 3.94 -5.21
N TYR A 154 -15.44 4.94 -4.48
CA TYR A 154 -16.72 5.58 -4.80
C TYR A 154 -16.72 6.21 -6.19
N ASN A 155 -15.69 6.97 -6.56
CA ASN A 155 -15.59 7.56 -7.90
C ASN A 155 -15.51 6.49 -9.00
N PHE A 156 -14.75 5.40 -8.78
CA PHE A 156 -14.73 4.27 -9.72
C PHE A 156 -16.12 3.62 -9.84
N CYS A 157 -16.81 3.42 -8.72
CA CYS A 157 -18.15 2.87 -8.71
C CYS A 157 -19.13 3.77 -9.46
N GLN A 158 -19.13 5.08 -9.20
CA GLN A 158 -20.02 6.01 -9.92
C GLN A 158 -19.78 6.02 -11.43
N ASN A 159 -18.52 5.88 -11.85
CA ASN A 159 -18.18 5.82 -13.28
C ASN A 159 -18.59 4.50 -13.94
N ALA A 160 -18.66 3.41 -13.18
CA ALA A 160 -18.97 2.08 -13.69
C ALA A 160 -20.46 1.68 -13.54
N ALA A 161 -21.14 2.21 -12.52
CA ALA A 161 -22.47 1.79 -12.12
C ALA A 161 -23.56 2.60 -12.80
N THR A 162 -24.69 1.94 -13.06
CA THR A 162 -25.94 2.62 -13.44
C THR A 162 -26.72 3.11 -12.22
N ASN A 163 -26.39 2.64 -11.00
CA ASN A 163 -27.10 2.95 -9.76
C ASN A 163 -26.18 3.61 -8.72
N SER A 164 -26.34 4.92 -8.50
CA SER A 164 -25.54 5.71 -7.55
C SER A 164 -25.75 5.29 -6.08
N SER A 165 -26.89 4.68 -5.74
CA SER A 165 -27.22 4.31 -4.35
C SER A 165 -26.32 3.19 -3.80
N ASP A 166 -25.94 2.21 -4.62
CA ASP A 166 -25.03 1.14 -4.23
C ASP A 166 -23.63 1.67 -3.91
N CYS A 167 -23.11 2.57 -4.77
CA CYS A 167 -21.81 3.22 -4.54
C CYS A 167 -21.78 4.00 -3.23
N ARG A 168 -22.85 4.74 -2.92
CA ARG A 168 -22.94 5.49 -1.66
C ARG A 168 -22.95 4.57 -0.45
N ARG A 169 -23.68 3.46 -0.50
CA ARG A 169 -23.68 2.46 0.57
C ARG A 169 -22.27 1.88 0.80
N ASP A 170 -21.58 1.52 -0.28
CA ASP A 170 -20.24 0.92 -0.21
C ASP A 170 -19.22 1.94 0.34
N LEU A 171 -19.36 3.21 -0.01
CA LEU A 171 -18.55 4.30 0.56
C LEU A 171 -18.76 4.41 2.08
N VAL A 172 -20.01 4.43 2.55
CA VAL A 172 -20.32 4.49 3.99
C VAL A 172 -19.72 3.29 4.71
N GLU A 173 -19.88 2.09 4.16
CA GLU A 173 -19.31 0.88 4.75
C GLU A 173 -17.77 0.93 4.82
N CYS A 174 -17.13 1.41 3.76
CA CYS A 174 -15.67 1.59 3.70
C CYS A 174 -15.17 2.55 4.79
N ILE A 175 -15.88 3.68 4.99
CA ILE A 175 -15.51 4.67 6.00
C ILE A 175 -15.77 4.15 7.41
N ASP A 176 -16.91 3.49 7.65
CA ASP A 176 -17.24 2.90 8.94
C ASP A 176 -16.21 1.84 9.37
N ASP A 177 -15.68 1.05 8.42
CA ASP A 177 -14.57 0.14 8.70
C ASP A 177 -13.28 0.90 9.05
N GLY A 178 -13.02 2.02 8.35
CA GLY A 178 -11.93 2.94 8.65
C GLY A 178 -12.02 3.53 10.06
N VAL A 179 -13.20 3.94 10.53
CA VAL A 179 -13.42 4.52 11.87
C VAL A 179 -12.93 3.61 12.99
N ARG A 180 -12.86 2.29 12.78
CA ARG A 180 -12.28 1.34 13.75
C ARG A 180 -10.79 1.59 14.05
N TYR A 181 -10.09 2.29 13.15
CA TYR A 181 -8.70 2.74 13.33
C TYR A 181 -8.61 4.11 14.00
N ASN A 182 -9.72 4.87 14.09
CA ASN A 182 -9.82 6.15 14.80
C ASN A 182 -11.11 6.24 15.64
N PRO A 183 -11.17 5.57 16.80
CA PRO A 183 -12.40 5.49 17.59
C PRO A 183 -12.70 6.78 18.38
N SER A 184 -12.25 7.95 17.92
CA SER A 184 -12.55 9.21 18.57
C SER A 184 -14.03 9.59 18.38
N SER A 185 -14.65 10.14 19.43
CA SER A 185 -16.05 10.60 19.39
C SER A 185 -16.26 11.67 18.33
N GLU A 186 -15.22 12.49 18.12
CA GLU A 186 -15.16 13.46 17.03
C GLU A 186 -15.24 12.69 15.72
N CYS A 187 -14.26 11.87 15.32
CA CYS A 187 -14.30 11.21 14.01
C CYS A 187 -15.63 10.47 13.73
N ILE A 188 -16.16 9.73 14.72
CA ILE A 188 -17.46 9.06 14.62
C ILE A 188 -18.61 10.03 14.35
N GLY A 189 -18.66 11.17 15.05
CA GLY A 189 -19.72 12.16 14.86
C GLY A 189 -19.68 12.85 13.48
N ALA A 190 -18.50 13.03 12.86
CA ALA A 190 -18.39 13.64 11.53
C ALA A 190 -18.96 12.70 10.50
N VAL A 191 -18.52 11.44 10.55
CA VAL A 191 -19.01 10.41 9.65
C VAL A 191 -20.53 10.32 9.75
N ARG A 192 -21.11 10.33 10.96
CA ARG A 192 -22.56 10.32 11.15
C ARG A 192 -23.28 11.58 10.68
N THR A 193 -22.61 12.73 10.71
CA THR A 193 -23.17 14.01 10.24
C THR A 193 -23.22 14.04 8.72
N VAL A 194 -22.17 13.56 8.05
CA VAL A 194 -22.11 13.49 6.57
C VAL A 194 -22.95 12.33 6.03
N PHE A 195 -22.96 11.20 6.76
CA PHE A 195 -23.68 9.99 6.43
C PHE A 195 -24.68 9.64 7.54
N PRO A 196 -25.81 10.36 7.63
CA PRO A 196 -26.86 10.02 8.57
C PRO A 196 -27.40 8.64 8.21
N THR A 197 -27.06 7.64 9.02
CA THR A 197 -27.58 6.29 8.86
C THR A 197 -29.05 6.30 9.27
N SER A 198 -29.93 5.78 8.41
CA SER A 198 -31.25 5.39 8.86
C SER A 198 -31.09 4.21 9.82
N GLU A 199 -31.78 4.21 10.97
CA GLU A 199 -31.67 3.12 11.96
C GLU A 199 -31.98 1.72 11.36
N ALA A 200 -32.75 1.68 10.27
CA ALA A 200 -33.09 0.46 9.54
C ALA A 200 -31.89 -0.17 8.81
N GLU A 201 -31.02 0.64 8.20
CA GLU A 201 -29.84 0.15 7.47
C GLU A 201 -28.77 -0.42 8.41
N GLN A 202 -28.67 0.12 9.62
CA GLN A 202 -27.70 -0.32 10.62
C GLN A 202 -27.97 -1.74 11.13
N LYS A 203 -29.23 -2.20 11.10
CA LYS A 203 -29.62 -3.56 11.50
C LYS A 203 -29.34 -4.58 10.40
N LEU A 204 -29.52 -4.21 9.13
CA LEU A 204 -29.28 -5.11 7.99
C LEU A 204 -27.77 -5.38 7.78
N SER A 205 -26.94 -4.35 7.90
CA SER A 205 -25.49 -4.45 7.72
C SER A 205 -24.81 -5.38 8.75
N ARG A 206 -25.33 -5.43 9.97
CA ARG A 206 -24.76 -6.26 11.05
C ARG A 206 -24.99 -7.76 10.84
N GLY A 207 -26.09 -8.16 10.20
CA GLY A 207 -26.42 -9.58 9.99
C GLY A 207 -25.64 -10.24 8.84
N ALA A 208 -25.22 -9.47 7.83
CA ALA A 208 -24.55 -10.01 6.64
C ALA A 208 -23.05 -10.33 6.87
N LYS A 209 -22.38 -9.59 7.77
CA LYS A 209 -20.92 -9.74 8.00
C LYS A 209 -20.52 -11.05 8.67
N ASP A 210 -21.40 -11.64 9.48
CA ASP A 210 -21.10 -12.88 10.20
C ASP A 210 -21.19 -14.14 9.29
N PHE A 211 -21.88 -14.05 8.15
CA PHE A 211 -22.05 -15.19 7.24
C PHE A 211 -20.84 -15.40 6.31
N ASP A 212 -20.23 -14.31 5.83
CA ASP A 212 -19.07 -14.38 4.93
C ASP A 212 -17.84 -14.99 5.62
N ASP A 213 -17.62 -14.72 6.92
CA ASP A 213 -16.45 -15.22 7.62
C ASP A 213 -16.46 -16.76 7.86
N LEU A 214 -17.63 -17.40 7.76
CA LEU A 214 -17.79 -18.86 7.95
C LEU A 214 -17.61 -19.68 6.66
N LEU A 215 -17.79 -19.09 5.48
CA LEU A 215 -17.69 -19.81 4.20
C LEU A 215 -16.23 -20.02 3.74
N PHE A 216 -15.27 -19.28 4.29
CA PHE A 216 -13.88 -19.25 3.82
C PHE A 216 -12.93 -20.31 4.43
N ASP A 217 -13.39 -21.13 5.37
CA ASP A 217 -12.54 -22.13 6.05
C ASP A 217 -12.44 -23.48 5.31
N GLU A 218 -13.33 -23.77 4.37
CA GLU A 218 -13.42 -25.10 3.75
C GLU A 218 -12.57 -25.28 2.47
N ILE A 219 -12.03 -24.20 1.88
CA ILE A 219 -11.17 -24.24 0.67
C ILE A 219 -9.66 -24.29 1.03
N ARG A 220 -9.31 -24.73 2.25
CA ARG A 220 -7.96 -24.57 2.81
C ARG A 220 -7.03 -25.78 2.64
N GLY A 221 -7.54 -26.94 2.25
CA GLY A 221 -6.78 -28.20 2.29
C GLY A 221 -5.91 -28.55 1.08
N THR A 222 -6.40 -28.31 -0.15
CA THR A 222 -5.83 -28.96 -1.36
C THR A 222 -5.08 -28.03 -2.31
N ARG A 223 -5.21 -26.70 -2.20
CA ARG A 223 -4.56 -25.72 -3.11
C ARG A 223 -3.21 -25.19 -2.61
N THR A 224 -2.88 -25.41 -1.34
CA THR A 224 -1.69 -24.83 -0.70
C THR A 224 -0.40 -25.47 -1.22
N LEU A 225 -0.42 -26.75 -1.59
CA LEU A 225 0.77 -27.47 -2.03
C LEU A 225 1.21 -27.09 -3.45
N THR A 226 0.27 -26.84 -4.37
CA THR A 226 0.57 -26.43 -5.75
C THR A 226 1.05 -24.99 -5.87
N ILE A 227 0.58 -24.11 -4.99
CA ILE A 227 1.02 -22.71 -4.96
C ILE A 227 2.45 -22.60 -4.41
N LEU A 228 2.79 -23.40 -3.40
CA LEU A 228 4.15 -23.42 -2.84
C LEU A 228 5.18 -23.89 -3.87
N THR A 229 4.89 -24.92 -4.67
CA THR A 229 5.81 -25.41 -5.70
C THR A 229 6.00 -24.40 -6.85
N ALA A 230 4.93 -23.77 -7.32
CA ALA A 230 5.02 -22.74 -8.36
C ALA A 230 5.81 -21.50 -7.89
N SER A 231 5.60 -21.07 -6.64
CA SER A 231 6.32 -19.91 -6.07
C SER A 231 7.81 -20.17 -5.89
N ALA A 232 8.20 -21.39 -5.49
CA ALA A 232 9.60 -21.77 -5.37
C ALA A 232 10.30 -21.77 -6.74
N ILE A 233 9.63 -22.26 -7.78
CA ILE A 233 10.17 -22.26 -9.15
C ILE A 233 10.39 -20.81 -9.63
N PHE A 234 9.41 -19.93 -9.43
CA PHE A 234 9.52 -18.53 -9.84
C PHE A 234 10.62 -17.78 -9.07
N MET A 235 10.75 -18.02 -7.77
CA MET A 235 11.84 -17.44 -6.98
C MET A 235 13.21 -17.95 -7.46
N CYS A 236 13.32 -19.24 -7.78
CA CYS A 236 14.54 -19.81 -8.36
C CYS A 236 14.88 -19.20 -9.72
N THR A 237 13.89 -18.95 -10.60
CA THR A 237 14.16 -18.35 -11.91
C THR A 237 14.56 -16.89 -11.80
N VAL A 238 13.93 -16.12 -10.91
CA VAL A 238 14.30 -14.73 -10.65
C VAL A 238 15.68 -14.63 -10.02
N ILE A 239 15.99 -15.45 -9.01
CA ILE A 239 17.34 -15.50 -8.40
C ILE A 239 18.38 -15.87 -9.45
N SER A 240 18.10 -16.86 -10.31
CA SER A 240 19.00 -17.25 -11.38
C SER A 240 19.21 -16.13 -12.41
N LEU A 241 18.15 -15.40 -12.79
CA LEU A 241 18.24 -14.24 -13.69
C LEU A 241 19.06 -13.11 -13.06
N VAL A 242 18.83 -12.79 -11.79
CA VAL A 242 19.59 -11.75 -11.07
C VAL A 242 21.05 -12.17 -10.94
N ALA A 243 21.33 -13.41 -10.56
CA ALA A 243 22.70 -13.94 -10.48
C ALA A 243 23.41 -13.88 -11.85
N CYS A 244 22.70 -14.23 -12.93
CA CYS A 244 23.22 -14.14 -14.29
C CYS A 244 23.51 -12.70 -14.70
N LEU A 245 22.61 -11.75 -14.39
CA LEU A 245 22.83 -10.32 -14.64
C LEU A 245 24.02 -9.77 -13.85
N LEU A 246 24.15 -10.14 -12.58
CA LEU A 246 25.29 -9.75 -11.73
C LEU A 246 26.61 -10.36 -12.24
N TYR A 247 26.58 -11.61 -12.70
CA TYR A 247 27.73 -12.27 -13.32
C TYR A 247 28.16 -11.56 -14.60
N CYS A 248 27.23 -11.26 -15.51
CA CYS A 248 27.53 -10.52 -16.74
C CYS A 248 28.03 -9.10 -16.48
N GLN A 249 27.55 -8.42 -15.42
CA GLN A 249 28.08 -7.12 -15.03
C GLN A 249 29.52 -7.20 -14.53
N ARG A 250 29.88 -8.28 -13.82
CA ARG A 250 31.24 -8.50 -13.30
C ARG A 250 32.28 -8.73 -14.40
N GLU A 251 31.98 -9.55 -15.41
CA GLU A 251 32.92 -9.76 -16.53
C GLU A 251 33.18 -8.45 -17.29
N ARG A 252 32.16 -7.60 -17.46
CA ARG A 252 32.32 -6.30 -18.12
C ARG A 252 33.23 -5.33 -17.36
N THR A 253 33.39 -5.49 -16.04
CA THR A 253 34.31 -4.68 -15.25
C THR A 253 35.77 -5.16 -15.32
N ASP A 254 36.01 -6.44 -15.59
CA ASP A 254 37.37 -7.00 -15.66
C ASP A 254 38.06 -6.65 -16.99
N ASP A 255 37.31 -6.55 -18.10
CA ASP A 255 37.87 -6.17 -19.41
C ASP A 255 38.36 -4.71 -19.49
N GLN A 256 37.83 -3.80 -18.66
CA GLN A 256 38.29 -2.42 -18.64
C GLN A 256 39.61 -2.22 -17.89
N PHE A 257 40.05 -3.19 -17.08
CA PHE A 257 41.30 -3.06 -16.32
C PHE A 257 42.55 -3.47 -17.12
N SER A 258 42.36 -4.08 -18.30
CA SER A 258 43.45 -4.65 -19.11
C SER A 258 44.03 -3.70 -20.17
N ILE A 259 43.52 -2.45 -20.30
CA ILE A 259 43.92 -1.51 -21.38
C ILE A 259 44.72 -0.29 -20.85
N VAL A 260 45.16 -0.28 -19.58
CA VAL A 260 46.02 0.79 -19.03
C VAL A 260 47.38 0.23 -18.60
N GLU A 261 48.07 -0.44 -19.51
CA GLU A 261 49.50 -0.71 -19.35
C GLU A 261 50.22 -0.63 -20.71
N GLU A 262 50.19 0.53 -21.37
CA GLU A 262 51.22 0.81 -22.37
C GLU A 262 51.53 2.31 -22.54
N ARG A 263 52.82 2.60 -22.53
CA ARG A 263 53.53 3.86 -22.82
C ARG A 263 53.49 4.98 -21.80
N THR A 264 54.50 4.96 -20.93
CA THR A 264 55.26 6.18 -20.64
C THR A 264 56.75 5.91 -20.86
N THR A 265 57.19 6.02 -22.12
CA THR A 265 58.60 6.25 -22.43
C THR A 265 58.98 7.67 -22.03
N VAL A 266 60.03 7.73 -21.23
CA VAL A 266 60.65 8.90 -20.61
C VAL A 266 61.22 9.84 -21.67
N HIS A 267 60.79 11.10 -21.66
CA HIS A 267 61.70 12.21 -21.99
C HIS A 267 61.41 13.45 -21.13
N GLY A 268 62.37 13.74 -20.25
CA GLY A 268 62.77 15.07 -19.77
C GLY A 268 61.68 16.09 -19.49
N GLY A 269 61.09 16.04 -18.29
CA GLY A 269 60.23 17.11 -17.80
C GLY A 269 60.08 17.05 -16.28
N ARG A 270 60.60 18.07 -15.59
CA ARG A 270 60.54 18.24 -14.12
C ARG A 270 59.08 18.36 -13.67
N PHE A 271 58.48 17.26 -13.23
CA PHE A 271 57.13 17.24 -12.65
C PHE A 271 57.15 17.49 -11.14
N ARG A 272 56.38 18.48 -10.68
CA ARG A 272 56.11 18.77 -9.26
C ARG A 272 55.31 17.62 -8.63
N ARG A 273 55.80 17.15 -7.50
CA ARG A 273 55.20 16.15 -6.62
C ARG A 273 53.90 16.70 -6.01
N ILE A 274 52.73 16.33 -6.53
CA ILE A 274 51.45 16.57 -5.85
C ILE A 274 51.26 15.41 -4.86
N SER A 275 51.41 15.73 -3.57
CA SER A 275 51.19 14.80 -2.46
C SER A 275 49.69 14.55 -2.30
N ARG A 276 49.25 13.35 -2.66
CA ARG A 276 47.88 12.87 -2.43
C ARG A 276 47.74 12.62 -0.93
N LYS A 277 46.95 13.46 -0.25
CA LYS A 277 46.54 13.22 1.14
C LYS A 277 45.56 12.05 1.16
N GLU A 278 45.92 11.01 1.91
CA GLU A 278 45.01 9.91 2.23
C GLU A 278 43.80 10.42 3.03
N PRO A 279 42.58 9.95 2.73
CA PRO A 279 41.43 10.20 3.58
C PRO A 279 41.55 9.35 4.85
N LYS A 280 41.77 10.02 6.00
CA LYS A 280 41.68 9.40 7.31
C LYS A 280 40.25 8.94 7.56
N THR A 281 40.01 7.64 7.54
CA THR A 281 38.80 7.01 8.05
C THR A 281 38.76 7.17 9.57
N LEU A 282 37.94 8.10 10.03
CA LEU A 282 37.66 8.36 11.44
C LEU A 282 36.47 7.48 11.86
N LEU A 283 36.73 6.21 12.17
CA LEU A 283 35.78 5.35 12.87
C LEU A 283 35.76 5.78 14.34
N LYS A 284 34.71 6.52 14.73
CA LYS A 284 34.35 6.71 16.14
C LYS A 284 33.58 5.48 16.59
N GLU A 285 34.23 4.67 17.43
CA GLU A 285 33.52 3.78 18.36
C GLU A 285 32.62 4.63 19.24
N THR A 286 31.31 4.41 19.14
CA THR A 286 30.35 4.86 20.15
C THR A 286 29.93 3.67 20.98
N ASP A 287 30.29 3.73 22.26
CA ASP A 287 29.83 2.85 23.34
C ASP A 287 28.30 2.71 23.34
N ILE A 288 27.82 1.50 23.10
CA ILE A 288 26.43 1.11 23.38
C ILE A 288 26.41 0.49 24.78
N LYS A 289 26.16 1.33 25.79
CA LYS A 289 25.85 0.87 27.15
C LYS A 289 24.42 0.33 27.20
N GLY A 290 24.28 -0.75 27.98
CA GLY A 290 23.14 -1.66 28.06
C GLY A 290 21.76 -1.04 28.17
N TRP A 291 20.81 -1.69 27.50
CA TRP A 291 19.39 -1.48 27.71
C TRP A 291 18.80 -2.71 28.39
N SER A 292 18.38 -2.52 29.64
CA SER A 292 17.70 -3.51 30.47
C SER A 292 16.28 -3.72 29.97
N THR A 293 15.89 -4.96 29.75
CA THR A 293 14.53 -5.37 29.38
C THR A 293 13.61 -5.36 30.61
N ALA A 294 12.71 -4.38 30.68
CA ALA A 294 11.57 -4.40 31.59
C ALA A 294 10.31 -4.74 30.78
N THR A 295 9.87 -6.00 30.88
CA THR A 295 8.58 -6.49 30.39
C THR A 295 7.47 -6.04 31.34
N SER A 296 6.68 -5.05 30.93
CA SER A 296 5.43 -4.66 31.59
C SER A 296 4.25 -5.02 30.70
N SER A 297 3.61 -6.14 30.98
CA SER A 297 2.31 -6.53 30.44
C SER A 297 1.20 -5.79 31.19
N GLN A 298 0.52 -4.85 30.52
CA GLN A 298 -0.75 -4.30 31.00
C GLN A 298 -1.94 -4.89 30.21
N PRO A 299 -3.03 -5.30 30.88
CA PRO A 299 -4.24 -5.79 30.22
C PRO A 299 -5.10 -4.65 29.66
N ARG A 300 -5.65 -4.85 28.46
CA ARG A 300 -6.66 -3.97 27.84
C ARG A 300 -7.94 -3.93 28.68
N GLN A 301 -8.25 -2.76 29.24
CA GLN A 301 -9.61 -2.45 29.67
C GLN A 301 -10.45 -2.03 28.45
N GLN A 302 -11.52 -2.76 28.19
CA GLN A 302 -12.57 -2.33 27.26
C GLN A 302 -13.42 -1.25 27.94
N GLN A 303 -13.30 -0.01 27.47
CA GLN A 303 -14.09 1.11 27.96
C GLN A 303 -15.42 1.18 27.19
N LYS A 304 -16.53 0.84 27.86
CA LYS A 304 -17.89 1.13 27.36
C LYS A 304 -18.20 2.61 27.60
N SER A 305 -18.07 3.44 26.57
CA SER A 305 -18.47 4.85 26.63
C SER A 305 -19.94 5.01 26.18
N ILE A 306 -20.78 5.50 27.10
CA ILE A 306 -22.14 5.97 26.82
C ILE A 306 -22.01 7.37 26.19
N VAL A 307 -22.32 7.49 24.90
CA VAL A 307 -22.23 8.77 24.16
C VAL A 307 -23.49 9.61 24.44
N ARG A 308 -23.36 10.65 25.26
CA ARG A 308 -24.35 11.75 25.33
C ARG A 308 -24.01 12.74 24.21
N GLY A 309 -24.99 13.10 23.38
CA GLY A 309 -24.83 13.98 22.22
C GLY A 309 -24.40 15.40 22.61
N GLY A 310 -23.09 15.65 22.63
CA GLY A 310 -22.52 16.99 22.59
C GLY A 310 -22.35 17.46 21.15
N ALA A 311 -22.49 18.76 20.91
CA ALA A 311 -22.41 19.38 19.59
C ALA A 311 -21.03 19.15 18.95
N TYR A 312 -21.08 18.85 17.66
CA TYR A 312 -19.93 18.53 16.83
C TYR A 312 -19.12 19.81 16.54
N THR A 313 -17.87 19.92 17.00
CA THR A 313 -16.97 21.01 16.60
C THR A 313 -15.67 20.44 16.06
N CYS A 314 -15.74 19.95 14.83
CA CYS A 314 -14.60 20.01 13.93
C CYS A 314 -14.57 21.39 13.25
N PRO A 315 -13.39 21.86 12.85
CA PRO A 315 -13.19 23.19 12.27
C PRO A 315 -13.98 23.44 10.98
#